data_AF-M2RBF5-F1
#
_entry.id   AF-M2RBF5-F1
#
_cell.length_a   1.000
_cell.length_b   1.000
_cell.length_c   1.000
_cell.angle_alpha   90.00
_cell.angle_beta   90.00
_cell.angle_gamma   90.00
#
_symmetry.space_group_name_H-M   'P 1'
#
loop_
_entity.id
_entity.type
_entity.pdbx_description
1 polymer ?
#
loop_
_entity_poly.entity_id
_entity_poly.type
_entity_poly.pdbx_seq_one_letter_code
_entity_poly.pdbx_strand_id
1 'polypeptide(L)' 'MSNPGNVARGLKAAISNPNNSEEAKERASERLQEMELSGELDTTEAHEANVAIGHKAALKNPNVSQEAKGHSKEILEDLE' A
#
# COMPACT_ATOMS: atom_id res chain seq x y z
N MET A 1 9.93 -8.58 -0.10
CA MET A 1 8.64 -8.92 -0.75
C MET A 1 7.86 -7.64 -0.96
N SER A 2 7.16 -7.49 -2.08
CA SER A 2 6.24 -6.38 -2.28
C SER A 2 5.06 -6.53 -1.32
N ASN A 3 4.69 -5.47 -0.58
CA ASN A 3 3.46 -5.48 0.21
C ASN A 3 2.26 -5.70 -0.74
N PRO A 4 1.36 -6.67 -0.47
CA PRO A 4 0.15 -6.90 -1.26
C PRO A 4 -0.64 -5.63 -1.58
N GLY A 5 -0.75 -4.69 -0.62
CA GLY A 5 -1.42 -3.41 -0.83
C GLY A 5 -0.73 -2.49 -1.86
N ASN A 6 0.60 -2.60 -2.03
CA ASN A 6 1.31 -1.88 -3.09
C ASN A 6 1.06 -2.50 -4.46
N VAL A 7 0.99 -3.83 -4.51
CA VAL A 7 0.68 -4.57 -5.74
C VAL A 7 -0.73 -4.21 -6.20
N ALA A 8 -1.73 -4.26 -5.31
CA ALA A 8 -3.10 -3.86 -5.61
C ALA A 8 -3.21 -2.40 -6.10
N ARG A 9 -2.49 -1.47 -5.46
CA ARG A 9 -2.42 -0.07 -5.92
C ARG A 9 -1.84 0.04 -7.34
N GLY A 10 -0.78 -0.71 -7.64
CA GLY A 10 -0.18 -0.75 -8.97
C GLY A 10 -1.13 -1.30 -10.03
N LEU A 11 -1.83 -2.40 -9.72
CA LEU A 11 -2.85 -2.98 -10.61
C LEU A 11 -3.99 -1.99 -10.87
N LYS A 12 -4.49 -1.32 -9.83
CA LYS A 12 -5.51 -0.27 -9.96
C LYS A 12 -5.05 0.89 -10.84
N ALA A 13 -3.80 1.33 -10.69
CA ALA A 13 -3.22 2.34 -11.56
C ALA A 13 -3.15 1.86 -13.02
N ALA A 14 -2.74 0.61 -13.25
CA ALA A 14 -2.68 0.01 -14.57
C ALA A 14 -4.07 -0.07 -15.24
N ILE A 15 -5.14 -0.37 -14.48
CA ILE A 15 -6.53 -0.37 -14.98
C ILE A 15 -6.96 1.04 -15.41
N SER A 16 -6.64 2.06 -14.60
CA SER A 16 -7.05 3.45 -14.86
C SER A 16 -6.25 4.16 -15.96
N ASN A 17 -5.07 3.65 -16.32
CA ASN A 17 -4.18 4.33 -17.25
C ASN A 17 -4.72 4.25 -18.70
N PRO A 18 -5.09 5.38 -19.33
CA PRO A 18 -5.60 5.37 -20.71
C PRO A 18 -4.55 4.92 -21.73
N ASN A 19 -3.26 4.97 -21.40
CA ASN A 19 -2.18 4.53 -22.28
C ASN A 19 -1.93 3.01 -22.23
N ASN A 20 -2.60 2.28 -21.34
CA ASN A 20 -2.51 0.82 -21.31
C ASN A 20 -3.51 0.20 -22.29
N SER A 21 -3.14 -0.95 -22.86
CA SER A 21 -4.06 -1.74 -23.69
C SER A 21 -5.21 -2.31 -22.87
N GLU A 22 -6.34 -2.57 -23.52
CA GLU A 22 -7.49 -3.21 -22.87
C GLU A 22 -7.13 -4.58 -22.28
N GLU A 23 -6.34 -5.38 -23.00
CA GLU A 23 -5.84 -6.68 -22.49
C GLU A 23 -4.99 -6.51 -21.22
N ALA A 24 -4.16 -5.47 -21.13
CA ALA A 24 -3.37 -5.21 -19.93
C ALA A 24 -4.25 -4.78 -18.74
N LYS A 25 -5.30 -4.00 -18.99
CA LYS A 25 -6.29 -3.61 -17.97
C LYS A 25 -7.11 -4.79 -17.50
N GLU A 26 -7.51 -5.68 -18.41
CA GLU A 26 -8.26 -6.90 -18.10
C GLU A 26 -7.43 -7.83 -17.20
N ARG A 27 -6.20 -8.16 -17.59
CA ARG A 27 -5.28 -8.95 -16.76
C ARG A 27 -5.02 -8.32 -15.39
N ALA A 28 -4.88 -6.99 -15.35
CA ALA A 28 -4.71 -6.28 -14.08
C ALA A 28 -5.95 -6.38 -13.18
N SER A 29 -7.14 -6.36 -13.78
CA SER A 29 -8.42 -6.52 -13.08
C SER A 29 -8.61 -7.94 -12.56
N GLU A 30 -8.29 -8.96 -13.36
CA GLU A 30 -8.34 -10.36 -12.95
C GLU A 30 -7.40 -10.63 -11.76
N ARG A 31 -6.15 -10.17 -11.85
CA ARG A 31 -5.19 -10.34 -10.75
C ARG A 31 -5.64 -9.60 -9.49
N LEU A 32 -6.22 -8.42 -9.62
CA LEU A 32 -6.74 -7.66 -8.48
C LEU A 32 -7.88 -8.41 -7.79
N GLN A 33 -8.83 -8.97 -8.57
CA GLN A 33 -9.91 -9.81 -8.03
C GLN A 33 -9.40 -11.08 -7.36
N GLU A 34 -8.38 -11.74 -7.92
CA GLU A 34 -7.76 -12.91 -7.31
C GLU A 34 -7.15 -12.59 -5.94
N MET A 35 -6.48 -11.43 -5.82
CA MET A 35 -5.90 -10.97 -4.56
C MET A 35 -6.98 -10.64 -3.51
N GLU A 36 -8.11 -10.08 -3.93
CA GLU A 36 -9.27 -9.83 -3.06
C GLU A 36 -9.91 -11.15 -2.61
N LEU A 37 -10.15 -12.09 -3.52
CA LEU A 37 -10.76 -13.38 -3.23
C LEU A 37 -9.90 -14.28 -2.34
N SER A 38 -8.58 -14.21 -2.49
CA SER A 38 -7.64 -14.96 -1.66
C SER A 38 -7.43 -14.35 -0.27
N GLY A 39 -7.96 -13.15 -0.02
CA GLY A 39 -7.76 -12.43 1.24
C GLY A 39 -6.33 -11.89 1.42
N GLU A 40 -5.50 -11.88 0.37
CA GLU A 40 -4.11 -11.41 0.42
C GLU A 40 -4.01 -9.95 0.89
N LEU A 41 -5.05 -9.15 0.59
CA LEU A 41 -5.14 -7.73 0.94
C LEU A 41 -5.57 -7.47 2.38
N ASP A 42 -6.28 -8.41 3.01
CA ASP A 42 -6.86 -8.27 4.35
C ASP A 42 -6.02 -8.97 5.43
N THR A 43 -4.81 -9.40 5.09
CA THR A 43 -3.90 -9.99 6.09
C THR A 43 -3.46 -8.93 7.10
N THR A 44 -3.38 -9.34 8.37
CA THR A 44 -2.89 -8.47 9.46
C THR A 44 -1.49 -7.94 9.13
N GLU A 45 -0.64 -8.78 8.54
CA GLU A 45 0.70 -8.42 8.10
C GLU A 45 0.68 -7.35 6.98
N ALA A 46 -0.24 -7.44 6.01
CA ALA A 46 -0.38 -6.41 4.98
C ALA A 46 -0.88 -5.09 5.57
N HIS A 47 -1.77 -5.15 6.55
CA HIS A 47 -2.26 -3.98 7.27
C HIS A 47 -1.12 -3.29 8.04
N GLU A 48 -0.39 -4.02 8.88
CA GLU A 48 0.75 -3.52 9.65
C GLU A 48 1.84 -2.94 8.75
N ALA A 49 2.16 -3.63 7.64
CA ALA A 49 3.12 -3.12 6.67
C ALA A 49 2.66 -1.80 6.03
N ASN A 50 1.37 -1.62 5.76
CA ASN A 50 0.83 -0.35 5.26
C ASN A 50 0.89 0.76 6.31
N VAL A 51 0.58 0.45 7.57
CA VAL A 51 0.70 1.38 8.71
C VAL A 51 2.15 1.85 8.87
N ALA A 52 3.11 0.92 8.86
CA ALA A 52 4.53 1.24 8.94
C ALA A 52 5.00 2.12 7.77
N ILE A 53 4.52 1.86 6.54
CA ILE A 53 4.81 2.72 5.38
C ILE A 53 4.27 4.15 5.60
N GLY A 54 3.06 4.28 6.13
CA GLY A 54 2.43 5.56 6.45
C GLY A 54 3.23 6.39 7.46
N HIS A 55 3.63 5.78 8.57
CA HIS A 55 4.45 6.46 9.58
C HIS A 55 5.85 6.81 9.04
N LYS A 56 6.47 5.94 8.25
CA LYS A 56 7.75 6.25 7.57
C LYS A 56 7.61 7.45 6.62
N ALA A 57 6.47 7.58 5.93
CA ALA A 57 6.20 8.74 5.08
C ALA A 57 5.98 10.02 5.91
N ALA A 58 5.25 9.94 7.03
CA ALA A 58 5.01 11.06 7.94
C ALA A 58 6.33 11.66 8.48
N LEU A 59 7.30 10.80 8.84
CA LEU A 59 8.63 11.23 9.30
C LEU A 59 9.37 12.10 8.26
N LYS A 60 9.25 11.75 6.98
CA LYS A 60 9.92 12.44 5.87
C LYS A 60 9.17 13.67 5.35
N ASN A 61 7.89 13.82 5.69
CA ASN A 61 7.07 14.93 5.20
C ASN A 61 7.41 16.24 5.95
N PRO A 62 7.87 17.31 5.27
CA PRO A 62 8.19 18.59 5.91
C PRO A 62 6.95 19.30 6.47
N ASN A 63 5.74 18.96 6.01
CA ASN A 63 4.48 19.55 6.46
C ASN A 63 3.91 18.88 7.72
N VAL A 64 4.56 17.83 8.24
CA VAL A 64 4.16 17.16 9.49
C VAL A 64 4.92 17.78 10.66
N SER A 65 4.21 18.05 11.76
CA SER A 65 4.80 18.65 12.97
C SER A 65 5.82 17.71 13.62
N GLN A 66 6.77 18.28 14.36
CA GLN A 66 7.79 17.47 15.06
C GLN A 66 7.17 16.52 16.10
N GLU A 67 6.11 16.97 16.78
CA GLU A 67 5.35 16.13 17.71
C GLU A 67 4.71 14.92 17.02
N ALA A 68 4.04 15.14 15.88
CA ALA A 68 3.44 14.05 15.10
C ALA A 68 4.49 13.09 14.50
N LYS A 69 5.69 13.59 14.19
CA LYS A 69 6.84 12.75 13.82
C LYS A 69 7.35 11.93 15.00
N GLY A 70 7.43 12.52 16.19
CA GLY A 70 7.77 11.81 17.43
C GLY A 70 6.85 10.62 17.66
N HIS A 71 5.54 10.85 17.66
CA HIS A 71 4.54 9.78 17.76
C HIS A 71 4.67 8.74 16.64
N SER A 72 4.92 9.17 15.39
CA SER A 72 5.13 8.23 14.28
C SER A 72 6.37 7.36 14.44
N LYS A 73 7.39 7.82 15.18
CA LYS A 73 8.59 7.04 15.48
C LYS A 73 8.31 5.99 16.55
N GLU A 74 7.58 6.36 17.60
CA GLU A 74 7.15 5.44 18.66
C GLU A 74 6.32 4.28 18.10
N ILE A 75 5.29 4.57 17.29
CA ILE A 75 4.48 3.54 16.64
C ILE A 75 5.32 2.62 15.74
N LEU A 76 6.37 3.14 15.08
CA LEU A 76 7.27 2.32 14.27
C LEU A 76 8.17 1.41 15.09
N GLU A 77 8.56 1.83 16.29
CA GLU A 77 9.33 1.01 17.23
C GLU A 77 8.46 -0.09 17.84
N ASP A 78 7.18 0.18 18.09
CA ASP A 78 6.21 -0.82 18.58
C ASP A 78 5.80 -1.87 17.52
N LEU A 79 5.98 -1.55 16.23
CA LEU A 79 5.69 -2.43 15.08
C LEU A 79 6.89 -3.30 14.68
N GLU A 80 8.10 -3.07 15.21
CA GLU A 80 9.32 -3.87 14.98
C GLU A 80 9.46 -5.04 15.97
#